data_AF-A0A2Z6R9G9-F1
#
_entry.id   AF-A0A2Z6R9G9-F1
#
_cell.length_a   1.000
_cell.length_b   1.000
_cell.length_c   1.000
_cell.angle_alpha   90.00
_cell.angle_beta   90.00
_cell.angle_gamma   90.00
#
_symmetry.space_group_name_H-M   'P 1'
#
loop_
_entity.id
_entity.type
_entity.pdbx_description
1 polymer ?
#
loop_
_entity_poly.entity_id
_entity_poly.type
_entity_poly.pdbx_seq_one_letter_code
_entity_poly.pdbx_strand_id
1 'polypeptide(L)'
;MTLNNSESQGELSQLIQNFDKINIKEVDPITLSNEREKLSFEKGFNIMVDELSDLIFKLINKGIEWQLLEDNVIAYFNDHNIKLQEIYNWLLNNQNNSNSMFLLGYINHRGIGTNVDYKKSFNLFLNASEKNHTLAQFFVGNCYEYEYGTVKNEKLAFKYYEKVANKNLTHGQLEIGYLYEIGFGIEKDFNKAFYWYEKAANNGNIAAMQHLGNCYMDGMGVEKDYDKAFDLFNQSAEGGYSKAITSLGYCYDEGIGTIIDNQRAFALYQKSANLGEMVAQYNLGTTYEYGDDVITIDIDKAIYWYEKSAKQGYQDAQIRLELLQSNL
;
A
#
# COMPACT_ATOMS: atom_id res chain seq x y z
N MET A 1 -39.29 58.30 51.82
CA MET A 1 -38.68 57.28 50.94
C MET A 1 -38.19 56.15 51.82
N THR A 2 -38.97 55.07 51.91
CA THR A 2 -38.58 53.82 52.57
C THR A 2 -39.12 52.73 51.65
N LEU A 3 -38.19 52.11 50.91
CA LEU A 3 -38.46 51.03 49.96
C LEU A 3 -38.60 49.72 50.75
N ASN A 4 -39.72 49.02 50.51
CA ASN A 4 -40.02 47.70 51.04
C ASN A 4 -39.00 46.68 50.50
N ASN A 5 -38.24 46.06 51.41
CA ASN A 5 -37.18 45.09 51.11
C ASN A 5 -37.58 43.66 51.51
N SER A 6 -38.89 43.37 51.60
CA SER A 6 -39.41 42.10 52.15
C SER A 6 -39.89 41.10 51.08
N GLU A 7 -40.12 41.52 49.84
CA GLU A 7 -40.58 40.60 48.77
C GLU A 7 -39.41 39.87 48.07
N SER A 8 -38.23 40.48 47.95
CA SER A 8 -37.07 39.86 47.27
C SER A 8 -36.39 38.74 48.07
N GLN A 9 -36.51 38.74 49.40
CA GLN A 9 -35.95 37.68 50.26
C GLN A 9 -36.79 36.39 50.22
N GLY A 10 -38.10 36.50 49.96
CA GLY A 10 -39.00 35.35 49.83
C GLY A 10 -38.74 34.56 48.54
N GLU A 11 -38.54 35.25 47.42
CA GLU A 11 -38.22 34.64 46.13
C GLU A 11 -36.81 34.02 46.11
N LEU A 12 -35.83 34.66 46.73
CA LEU A 12 -34.48 34.09 46.85
C LEU A 12 -34.47 32.82 47.72
N SER A 13 -35.27 32.77 48.79
CA SER A 13 -35.43 31.58 49.63
C SER A 13 -36.09 30.42 48.87
N GLN A 14 -37.08 30.71 48.01
CA GLN A 14 -37.71 29.68 47.17
C GLN A 14 -36.79 29.18 46.06
N LEU A 15 -35.92 30.06 45.50
CA LEU A 15 -34.93 29.65 44.51
C LEU A 15 -33.87 28.71 45.13
N ILE A 16 -33.41 29.01 46.34
CA ILE A 16 -32.46 28.16 47.09
C ILE A 16 -33.10 26.82 47.46
N GLN A 17 -34.35 26.81 47.94
CA GLN A 17 -35.08 25.57 48.23
C GLN A 17 -35.37 24.70 46.99
N ASN A 18 -35.38 25.29 45.79
CA ASN A 18 -35.53 24.55 44.53
C ASN A 18 -34.19 24.01 44.00
N PHE A 19 -33.04 24.60 44.37
CA PHE A 19 -31.72 24.04 44.05
C PHE A 19 -31.48 22.71 44.78
N ASP A 20 -31.91 22.59 46.03
CA ASP A 20 -31.80 21.36 46.83
C ASP A 20 -32.73 20.23 46.36
N LYS A 21 -33.67 20.52 45.44
CA LYS A 21 -34.60 19.54 44.85
C LYS A 21 -34.21 19.09 43.44
N ILE A 22 -33.16 19.67 42.85
CA ILE A 22 -32.62 19.13 41.60
C ILE A 22 -31.92 17.83 41.97
N ASN A 23 -32.54 16.71 41.63
CA ASN A 23 -31.92 15.40 41.69
C ASN A 23 -30.85 15.31 40.59
N ILE A 24 -29.75 16.04 40.78
CA ILE A 24 -28.50 15.78 40.09
C ILE A 24 -28.10 14.42 40.64
N LYS A 25 -28.33 13.35 39.88
CA LYS A 25 -27.66 12.07 40.19
C LYS A 25 -26.20 12.44 40.41
N GLU A 26 -25.71 12.28 41.65
CA GLU A 26 -24.30 12.47 41.96
C GLU A 26 -23.54 11.54 41.03
N VAL A 27 -22.99 12.11 39.96
CA VAL A 27 -22.10 11.36 39.07
C VAL A 27 -20.84 11.20 39.88
N ASP A 28 -20.59 9.98 40.33
CA ASP A 28 -19.42 9.61 41.11
C ASP A 28 -18.16 10.24 40.45
N PRO A 29 -17.35 11.03 41.17
CA PRO A 29 -16.12 11.62 40.65
C PRO A 29 -15.16 10.60 40.02
N ILE A 30 -15.20 9.34 40.46
CA ILE A 30 -14.45 8.22 39.87
C ILE A 30 -15.03 7.87 38.49
N THR A 31 -16.36 7.88 38.35
CA THR A 31 -17.03 7.65 37.05
C THR A 31 -16.74 8.80 36.08
N LEU A 32 -16.79 10.05 36.55
CA LEU A 32 -16.52 11.23 35.71
C LEU A 32 -15.04 11.34 35.28
N SER A 33 -14.10 10.97 36.15
CA SER A 33 -12.67 10.92 35.82
C SER A 33 -12.36 9.80 34.84
N ASN A 34 -12.91 8.59 35.06
CA ASN A 34 -12.81 7.48 34.11
C ASN A 34 -13.41 7.83 32.74
N GLU A 35 -14.53 8.55 32.69
CA GLU A 35 -15.13 9.04 31.44
C GLU A 35 -14.24 10.06 30.73
N ARG A 36 -13.61 10.99 31.46
CA ARG A 36 -12.68 11.97 30.88
C ARG A 36 -11.39 11.33 30.37
N GLU A 37 -10.83 10.37 31.12
CA GLU A 37 -9.66 9.60 30.72
C GLU A 37 -9.96 8.75 29.49
N LYS A 38 -11.11 8.07 29.47
CA LYS A 38 -11.61 7.33 28.31
C LYS A 38 -11.79 8.26 27.11
N LEU A 39 -12.42 9.42 27.27
CA LEU A 39 -12.62 10.38 26.19
C LEU A 39 -11.28 10.92 25.63
N SER A 40 -10.31 11.19 26.52
CA SER A 40 -8.95 11.61 26.14
C SER A 40 -8.22 10.51 25.35
N PHE A 41 -8.38 9.26 25.78
CA PHE A 41 -7.84 8.08 25.12
C PHE A 41 -8.49 7.82 23.75
N GLU A 42 -9.82 7.89 23.65
CA GLU A 42 -10.56 7.77 22.39
C GLU A 42 -10.21 8.89 21.41
N LYS A 43 -9.98 10.11 21.91
CA LYS A 43 -9.47 11.22 21.08
C LYS A 43 -8.09 10.92 20.51
N GLY A 44 -7.23 10.25 21.28
CA GLY A 44 -5.92 9.78 20.83
C GLY A 44 -6.02 8.78 19.67
N PHE A 45 -6.93 7.80 19.75
CA PHE A 45 -7.11 6.85 18.65
C PHE A 45 -7.70 7.46 17.38
N ASN A 46 -8.58 8.45 17.48
CA ASN A 46 -9.07 9.14 16.29
C ASN A 46 -7.93 9.83 15.52
N ILE A 47 -7.06 10.55 16.23
CA ILE A 47 -5.89 11.22 15.62
C ILE A 47 -4.99 10.20 14.93
N MET A 48 -4.71 9.09 15.61
CA MET A 48 -3.88 8.01 15.11
C MET A 48 -4.45 7.34 13.85
N VAL A 49 -5.77 7.12 13.81
CA VAL A 49 -6.45 6.58 12.63
C VAL A 49 -6.26 7.50 11.42
N ASP A 50 -6.35 8.82 11.63
CA ASP A 50 -6.14 9.80 10.57
C ASP A 50 -4.69 9.81 10.10
N GLU A 51 -3.73 9.79 11.04
CA GLU A 51 -2.30 9.72 10.73
C GLU A 51 -1.91 8.46 9.95
N LEU A 52 -2.47 7.30 10.33
CA LEU A 52 -2.26 6.04 9.61
C LEU A 52 -2.88 6.06 8.22
N SER A 53 -4.07 6.64 8.07
CA SER A 53 -4.72 6.80 6.76
C SER A 53 -3.86 7.67 5.83
N ASP A 54 -3.32 8.77 6.36
CA ASP A 54 -2.41 9.67 5.64
C ASP A 54 -1.06 9.01 5.30
N LEU A 55 -0.49 8.23 6.22
CA LEU A 55 0.73 7.46 5.99
C LEU A 55 0.53 6.47 4.84
N ILE A 56 -0.53 5.66 4.89
CA ILE A 56 -0.85 4.69 3.85
C ILE A 56 -1.09 5.42 2.51
N PHE A 57 -1.81 6.54 2.52
CA PHE A 57 -2.04 7.34 1.32
C PHE A 57 -0.73 7.83 0.68
N LYS A 58 0.21 8.33 1.47
CA LYS A 58 1.53 8.78 0.99
C LYS A 58 2.34 7.62 0.40
N LEU A 59 2.38 6.48 1.09
CA LEU A 59 3.15 5.31 0.65
C LEU A 59 2.58 4.70 -0.64
N ILE A 60 1.25 4.59 -0.76
CA ILE A 60 0.57 4.13 -1.98
C ILE A 60 0.88 5.08 -3.14
N ASN A 61 0.79 6.41 -2.93
CA ASN A 61 1.09 7.36 -3.99
C ASN A 61 2.55 7.36 -4.43
N LYS A 62 3.47 7.07 -3.51
CA LYS A 62 4.88 6.89 -3.86
C LYS A 62 5.12 5.63 -4.69
N GLY A 63 4.21 4.65 -4.66
CA GLY A 63 4.38 3.38 -5.36
C GLY A 63 5.33 2.42 -4.64
N ILE A 64 5.37 2.50 -3.30
CA ILE A 64 6.17 1.58 -2.46
C ILE A 64 5.57 0.17 -2.53
N GLU A 65 6.44 -0.84 -2.52
CA GLU A 65 6.04 -2.25 -2.52
C GLU A 65 5.18 -2.60 -1.29
N TRP A 66 4.22 -3.52 -1.48
CA TRP A 66 3.21 -3.83 -0.48
C TRP A 66 3.75 -4.35 0.85
N GLN A 67 4.86 -5.07 0.84
CA GLN A 67 5.52 -5.55 2.05
C GLN A 67 6.14 -4.39 2.84
N LEU A 68 6.90 -3.52 2.18
CA LEU A 68 7.50 -2.35 2.83
C LEU A 68 6.43 -1.39 3.36
N LEU A 69 5.29 -1.28 2.66
CA LEU A 69 4.14 -0.52 3.14
C LEU A 69 3.59 -1.09 4.46
N GLU A 70 3.41 -2.42 4.55
CA GLU A 70 3.03 -3.07 5.82
C GLU A 70 4.03 -2.81 6.93
N ASP A 71 5.32 -2.98 6.64
CA ASP A 71 6.38 -2.79 7.63
C ASP A 71 6.34 -1.37 8.20
N ASN A 72 6.07 -0.36 7.38
CA ASN A 72 5.89 1.03 7.83
C ASN A 72 4.65 1.20 8.73
N VAL A 73 3.53 0.53 8.41
CA VAL A 73 2.31 0.57 9.24
C VAL A 73 2.56 -0.12 10.59
N ILE A 74 3.23 -1.28 10.58
CA ILE A 74 3.59 -2.02 11.80
C ILE A 74 4.58 -1.20 12.65
N ALA A 75 5.60 -0.59 12.02
CA ALA A 75 6.56 0.27 12.69
C ALA A 75 5.87 1.46 13.37
N TYR A 76 4.90 2.10 12.71
CA TYR A 76 4.13 3.17 13.31
C TYR A 76 3.46 2.74 14.63
N PHE A 77 2.85 1.54 14.67
CA PHE A 77 2.24 1.03 15.92
C PHE A 77 3.28 0.80 17.02
N ASN A 78 4.44 0.25 16.66
CA ASN A 78 5.54 -0.01 17.60
C ASN A 78 6.12 1.29 18.16
N ASP A 79 6.38 2.28 17.32
CA ASP A 79 6.99 3.56 17.71
C ASP A 79 6.12 4.37 18.67
N HIS A 80 4.80 4.22 18.57
CA HIS A 80 3.83 4.86 19.45
C HIS A 80 3.43 3.98 20.65
N ASN A 81 4.07 2.82 20.85
CA ASN A 81 3.77 1.85 21.91
C ASN A 81 2.29 1.41 21.95
N ILE A 82 1.65 1.30 20.79
CA ILE A 82 0.24 0.92 20.69
C ILE A 82 0.14 -0.59 20.61
N LYS A 83 -0.64 -1.19 21.50
CA LYS A 83 -1.00 -2.60 21.34
C LYS A 83 -2.02 -2.74 20.21
N LEU A 84 -1.65 -3.44 19.14
CA LEU A 84 -2.52 -3.71 17.99
C LEU A 84 -3.91 -4.21 18.38
N GLN A 85 -4.01 -5.06 19.41
CA GLN A 85 -5.30 -5.57 19.88
C GLN A 85 -6.20 -4.48 20.50
N GLU A 86 -5.61 -3.48 21.17
CA GLU A 86 -6.37 -2.38 21.80
C GLU A 86 -7.01 -1.49 20.74
N ILE A 87 -6.23 -1.07 19.74
CA ILE A 87 -6.76 -0.29 18.62
C ILE A 87 -7.74 -1.12 17.77
N TYR A 88 -7.48 -2.42 17.54
CA TYR A 88 -8.41 -3.28 16.81
C TYR A 88 -9.78 -3.33 17.50
N ASN A 89 -9.79 -3.57 18.82
CA ASN A 89 -11.02 -3.59 19.62
C ASN A 89 -11.73 -2.23 19.63
N TRP A 90 -10.96 -1.14 19.67
CA TRP A 90 -11.52 0.20 19.57
C TRP A 90 -12.19 0.43 18.20
N LEU A 91 -11.51 0.07 17.10
CA LEU A 91 -12.02 0.19 15.73
C LEU A 91 -13.31 -0.62 15.51
N LEU A 92 -13.45 -1.81 16.13
CA LEU A 92 -14.69 -2.59 16.04
C LEU A 92 -15.92 -1.80 16.51
N ASN A 93 -15.75 -0.92 17.50
CA ASN A 93 -16.84 -0.14 18.10
C ASN A 93 -16.95 1.29 17.53
N ASN A 94 -15.97 1.75 16.74
CA ASN A 94 -15.85 3.14 16.31
C ASN A 94 -15.87 3.31 14.77
N GLN A 95 -16.72 2.55 14.10
CA GLN A 95 -16.85 2.56 12.63
C GLN A 95 -17.68 3.74 12.11
N ASN A 96 -17.72 4.88 12.81
CA ASN A 96 -18.61 6.00 12.47
C ASN A 96 -18.02 6.88 11.35
N ASN A 97 -16.70 7.02 11.33
CA ASN A 97 -15.96 7.75 10.30
C ASN A 97 -15.35 6.79 9.27
N SER A 98 -15.10 7.30 8.07
CA SER A 98 -14.62 6.49 6.95
C SER A 98 -13.17 6.03 7.11
N ASN A 99 -12.30 6.79 7.80
CA ASN A 99 -10.92 6.39 8.06
C ASN A 99 -10.84 5.19 9.00
N SER A 100 -11.72 5.11 10.00
CA SER A 100 -11.80 3.99 10.94
C SER A 100 -12.33 2.74 10.25
N MET A 101 -13.37 2.88 9.42
CA MET A 101 -13.84 1.79 8.56
C MET A 101 -12.72 1.29 7.63
N PHE A 102 -12.01 2.22 6.97
CA PHE A 102 -10.90 1.89 6.09
C PHE A 102 -9.77 1.18 6.83
N LEU A 103 -9.28 1.72 7.95
CA LEU A 103 -8.17 1.15 8.70
C LEU A 103 -8.52 -0.23 9.26
N LEU A 104 -9.74 -0.41 9.79
CA LEU A 104 -10.20 -1.72 10.21
C LEU A 104 -10.25 -2.68 9.02
N GLY A 105 -10.74 -2.24 7.87
CA GLY A 105 -10.73 -3.02 6.64
C GLY A 105 -9.31 -3.42 6.24
N TYR A 106 -8.37 -2.48 6.27
CA TYR A 106 -6.97 -2.68 5.93
C TYR A 106 -6.29 -3.69 6.86
N ILE A 107 -6.50 -3.57 8.17
CA ILE A 107 -5.97 -4.51 9.16
C ILE A 107 -6.49 -5.93 8.92
N ASN A 108 -7.79 -6.10 8.66
CA ASN A 108 -8.36 -7.43 8.36
C ASN A 108 -7.90 -7.96 6.98
N HIS A 109 -7.67 -7.08 6.01
CA HIS A 109 -7.20 -7.45 4.68
C HIS A 109 -5.76 -7.99 4.72
N ARG A 110 -4.91 -7.35 5.52
CA ARG A 110 -3.48 -7.69 5.66
C ARG A 110 -3.19 -8.68 6.80
N GLY A 111 -4.12 -8.88 7.74
CA GLY A 111 -3.89 -9.71 8.93
C GLY A 111 -2.95 -9.07 9.95
N ILE A 112 -2.95 -7.74 10.07
CA ILE A 112 -2.03 -7.04 10.99
C ILE A 112 -2.50 -7.21 12.44
N GLY A 113 -1.81 -8.05 13.21
CA GLY A 113 -2.20 -8.36 14.60
C GLY A 113 -3.49 -9.16 14.73
N THR A 114 -3.98 -9.77 13.64
CA THR A 114 -5.19 -10.60 13.56
C THR A 114 -5.07 -11.58 12.40
N ASN A 115 -6.02 -12.52 12.26
CA ASN A 115 -6.10 -13.33 11.04
C ASN A 115 -6.68 -12.53 9.87
N VAL A 116 -6.25 -12.86 8.65
CA VAL A 116 -6.84 -12.31 7.42
C VAL A 116 -8.33 -12.66 7.33
N ASP A 117 -9.16 -11.65 7.06
CA ASP A 117 -10.59 -11.79 6.83
C ASP A 117 -11.01 -10.91 5.65
N TYR A 118 -10.91 -11.46 4.44
CA TYR A 118 -11.22 -10.73 3.22
C TYR A 118 -12.69 -10.34 3.09
N LYS A 119 -13.61 -11.15 3.62
CA LYS A 119 -15.05 -10.86 3.54
C LYS A 119 -15.39 -9.65 4.41
N LYS A 120 -14.85 -9.60 5.62
CA LYS A 120 -14.99 -8.45 6.51
C LYS A 120 -14.29 -7.22 5.94
N SER A 121 -13.06 -7.36 5.42
CA SER A 121 -12.35 -6.23 4.82
C SER A 121 -13.11 -5.63 3.64
N PHE A 122 -13.64 -6.47 2.74
CA PHE A 122 -14.41 -6.02 1.58
C PHE A 122 -15.63 -5.19 1.98
N ASN A 123 -16.43 -5.67 2.95
CA ASN A 123 -17.60 -4.94 3.44
C ASN A 123 -17.21 -3.59 4.07
N LEU A 124 -16.12 -3.56 4.84
CA LEU A 124 -15.61 -2.32 5.45
C LEU A 124 -15.13 -1.33 4.39
N PHE A 125 -14.42 -1.80 3.37
CA PHE A 125 -14.00 -0.96 2.25
C PHE A 125 -15.18 -0.43 1.44
N LEU A 126 -16.22 -1.24 1.20
CA LEU A 126 -17.45 -0.77 0.55
C LEU A 126 -18.12 0.36 1.37
N ASN A 127 -18.34 0.14 2.67
CA ASN A 127 -18.96 1.14 3.54
C ASN A 127 -18.15 2.46 3.61
N ALA A 128 -16.81 2.36 3.70
CA ALA A 128 -15.93 3.54 3.65
C ALA A 128 -15.94 4.22 2.27
N SER A 129 -16.00 3.45 1.19
CA SER A 129 -16.07 3.93 -0.19
C SER A 129 -17.36 4.72 -0.46
N GLU A 130 -18.50 4.27 0.09
CA GLU A 130 -19.79 4.98 0.03
C GLU A 130 -19.73 6.35 0.72
N LYS A 131 -18.89 6.47 1.75
CA LYS A 131 -18.52 7.74 2.40
C LYS A 131 -17.40 8.50 1.68
N ASN A 132 -17.17 8.20 0.41
CA ASN A 132 -16.21 8.83 -0.49
C ASN A 132 -14.72 8.68 -0.13
N HIS A 133 -14.34 7.71 0.71
CA HIS A 133 -12.94 7.47 1.07
C HIS A 133 -12.13 6.93 -0.12
N THR A 134 -11.05 7.64 -0.49
CA THR A 134 -10.27 7.33 -1.71
C THR A 134 -9.53 5.99 -1.61
N LEU A 135 -8.83 5.71 -0.50
CA LEU A 135 -8.12 4.41 -0.36
C LEU A 135 -9.10 3.24 -0.33
N ALA A 136 -10.20 3.33 0.43
CA ALA A 136 -11.23 2.31 0.41
C ALA A 136 -11.78 2.05 -1.01
N GLN A 137 -12.00 3.07 -1.83
CA GLN A 137 -12.39 2.90 -3.24
C GLN A 137 -11.33 2.12 -4.04
N PHE A 138 -10.05 2.41 -3.82
CA PHE A 138 -8.95 1.67 -4.43
C PHE A 138 -8.94 0.19 -3.99
N PHE A 139 -9.08 -0.09 -2.70
CA PHE A 139 -9.12 -1.46 -2.19
C PHE A 139 -10.39 -2.23 -2.59
N VAL A 140 -11.53 -1.56 -2.81
CA VAL A 140 -12.70 -2.22 -3.44
C VAL A 140 -12.37 -2.68 -4.87
N GLY A 141 -11.61 -1.88 -5.63
CA GLY A 141 -11.09 -2.29 -6.93
C GLY A 141 -10.26 -3.58 -6.84
N ASN A 142 -9.32 -3.62 -5.89
CA ASN A 142 -8.48 -4.79 -5.62
C ASN A 142 -9.31 -6.03 -5.26
N CYS A 143 -10.33 -5.85 -4.42
CA CYS A 143 -11.24 -6.94 -4.06
C CYS A 143 -11.93 -7.56 -5.29
N TYR A 144 -12.37 -6.75 -6.26
CA TYR A 144 -12.98 -7.26 -7.48
C TYR A 144 -11.98 -7.85 -8.47
N GLU A 145 -10.73 -7.40 -8.48
CA GLU A 145 -9.70 -7.94 -9.36
C GLU A 145 -9.20 -9.31 -8.91
N TYR A 146 -8.90 -9.43 -7.61
CA TYR A 146 -8.21 -10.57 -7.00
C TYR A 146 -9.12 -11.47 -6.16
N GLU A 147 -10.44 -11.28 -6.23
CA GLU A 147 -11.43 -12.09 -5.48
C GLU A 147 -11.31 -12.01 -3.95
N TYR A 148 -10.81 -10.90 -3.42
CA TYR A 148 -10.70 -10.72 -1.98
C TYR A 148 -12.07 -10.43 -1.35
N GLY A 149 -12.71 -11.49 -0.84
CA GLY A 149 -13.96 -11.40 -0.08
C GLY A 149 -15.21 -11.20 -0.93
N THR A 150 -15.05 -11.24 -2.25
CA THR A 150 -16.10 -11.11 -3.27
C THR A 150 -15.71 -11.92 -4.51
N VAL A 151 -16.61 -12.03 -5.49
CA VAL A 151 -16.34 -12.68 -6.77
C VAL A 151 -15.61 -11.73 -7.73
N LYS A 152 -14.75 -12.27 -8.61
CA LYS A 152 -14.05 -11.47 -9.62
C LYS A 152 -15.03 -10.67 -10.46
N ASN A 153 -14.74 -9.38 -10.66
CA ASN A 153 -15.53 -8.53 -11.55
C ASN A 153 -14.67 -7.45 -12.20
N GLU A 154 -14.22 -7.72 -13.42
CA GLU A 154 -13.27 -6.88 -14.14
C GLU A 154 -13.81 -5.48 -14.41
N LYS A 155 -15.09 -5.38 -14.79
CA LYS A 155 -15.75 -4.10 -15.08
C LYS A 155 -15.89 -3.22 -13.83
N LEU A 156 -16.17 -3.83 -12.67
CA LEU A 156 -16.23 -3.10 -11.42
C LEU A 156 -14.83 -2.70 -10.95
N ALA A 157 -13.83 -3.59 -11.02
CA ALA A 157 -12.45 -3.27 -10.72
C ALA A 157 -11.98 -2.04 -11.51
N PHE A 158 -12.14 -2.06 -12.84
CA PHE A 158 -11.83 -0.93 -13.72
C PHE A 158 -12.54 0.35 -13.28
N LYS A 159 -13.85 0.30 -13.02
CA LYS A 159 -14.63 1.48 -12.60
C LYS A 159 -14.13 2.08 -11.29
N TYR A 160 -13.73 1.25 -10.33
CA TYR A 160 -13.19 1.72 -9.05
C TYR A 160 -11.80 2.33 -9.20
N TYR A 161 -10.92 1.71 -9.97
CA TYR A 161 -9.61 2.27 -10.27
C TYR A 161 -9.69 3.58 -11.06
N GLU A 162 -10.56 3.67 -12.06
CA GLU A 162 -10.76 4.90 -12.84
C GLU A 162 -11.23 6.05 -11.95
N LYS A 163 -12.15 5.74 -11.01
CA LYS A 163 -12.63 6.72 -10.04
C LYS A 163 -11.51 7.29 -9.18
N VAL A 164 -10.59 6.47 -8.68
CA VAL A 164 -9.49 6.95 -7.82
C VAL A 164 -8.34 7.55 -8.63
N ALA A 165 -8.10 7.08 -9.85
CA ALA A 165 -7.13 7.67 -10.78
C ALA A 165 -7.50 9.13 -11.11
N ASN A 166 -8.80 9.39 -11.32
CA ASN A 166 -9.36 10.73 -11.53
C ASN A 166 -9.33 11.62 -10.27
N LYS A 167 -9.15 11.03 -9.09
CA LYS A 167 -8.88 11.75 -7.82
C LYS A 167 -7.38 11.95 -7.56
N ASN A 168 -6.52 11.72 -8.56
CA ASN A 168 -5.07 11.82 -8.46
C ASN A 168 -4.42 10.84 -7.46
N LEU A 169 -5.06 9.69 -7.17
CA LEU A 169 -4.34 8.59 -6.55
C LEU A 169 -3.42 7.97 -7.63
N THR A 170 -2.11 8.17 -7.52
CA THR A 170 -1.14 7.77 -8.56
C THR A 170 -1.09 6.25 -8.72
N HIS A 171 -1.29 5.49 -7.65
CA HIS A 171 -1.39 4.03 -7.74
C HIS A 171 -2.67 3.61 -8.48
N GLY A 172 -3.77 4.35 -8.35
CA GLY A 172 -4.95 4.15 -9.18
C GLY A 172 -4.70 4.43 -10.66
N GLN A 173 -3.86 5.43 -10.96
CA GLN A 173 -3.42 5.73 -12.33
C GLN A 173 -2.53 4.59 -12.87
N LEU A 174 -1.59 4.08 -12.07
CA LEU A 174 -0.80 2.89 -12.38
C LEU A 174 -1.71 1.69 -12.74
N GLU A 175 -2.68 1.37 -11.88
CA GLU A 175 -3.59 0.24 -12.13
C GLU A 175 -4.39 0.41 -13.42
N ILE A 176 -4.93 1.61 -13.69
CA ILE A 176 -5.63 1.84 -14.94
C ILE A 176 -4.71 1.71 -16.16
N GLY A 177 -3.46 2.17 -16.05
CA GLY A 177 -2.45 1.94 -17.08
C GLY A 177 -2.27 0.44 -17.36
N TYR A 178 -2.14 -0.35 -16.30
CA TYR A 178 -2.03 -1.81 -16.38
C TYR A 178 -3.27 -2.46 -16.98
N LEU A 179 -4.47 -2.08 -16.56
CA LEU A 179 -5.71 -2.66 -17.11
C LEU A 179 -5.86 -2.37 -18.61
N TYR A 180 -5.45 -1.19 -19.08
CA TYR A 180 -5.40 -0.89 -20.52
C TYR A 180 -4.32 -1.70 -21.25
N GLU A 181 -3.19 -2.01 -20.62
CA GLU A 181 -2.13 -2.83 -21.21
C GLU A 181 -2.58 -4.29 -21.43
N ILE A 182 -3.32 -4.86 -20.47
CA ILE A 182 -3.76 -6.26 -20.51
C ILE A 182 -5.17 -6.46 -21.08
N GLY A 183 -5.99 -5.40 -21.16
CA GLY A 183 -7.38 -5.47 -21.62
C GLY A 183 -8.35 -6.09 -20.61
N PHE A 184 -8.18 -5.78 -19.32
CA PHE A 184 -8.99 -6.35 -18.23
C PHE A 184 -10.15 -5.44 -17.85
N GLY A 185 -11.38 -5.89 -18.08
CA GLY A 185 -12.59 -5.08 -17.87
C GLY A 185 -12.77 -3.91 -18.85
N ILE A 186 -11.81 -3.69 -19.76
CA ILE A 186 -11.76 -2.65 -20.77
C ILE A 186 -11.03 -3.17 -22.02
N GLU A 187 -11.24 -2.55 -23.19
CA GLU A 187 -10.46 -2.89 -24.37
C GLU A 187 -8.99 -2.49 -24.21
N LYS A 188 -8.09 -3.37 -24.68
CA LYS A 188 -6.65 -3.14 -24.64
C LYS A 188 -6.26 -1.92 -25.49
N ASP A 189 -5.48 -1.02 -24.91
CA ASP A 189 -5.05 0.23 -25.57
C ASP A 189 -3.71 0.71 -24.99
N PHE A 190 -2.63 0.46 -25.71
CA PHE A 190 -1.28 0.84 -25.27
C PHE A 190 -1.05 2.35 -25.19
N ASN A 191 -1.76 3.17 -25.99
CA ASN A 191 -1.62 4.61 -25.92
C ASN A 191 -2.21 5.14 -24.60
N LYS A 192 -3.34 4.57 -24.17
CA LYS A 192 -3.92 4.90 -22.86
C LYS A 192 -3.10 4.33 -21.70
N ALA A 193 -2.55 3.12 -21.85
CA ALA A 193 -1.62 2.57 -20.86
C ALA A 193 -0.44 3.53 -20.63
N PHE A 194 0.25 3.92 -21.72
CA PHE A 194 1.32 4.90 -21.71
C PHE A 194 0.92 6.21 -21.03
N TYR A 195 -0.22 6.81 -21.43
CA TYR A 195 -0.72 8.05 -20.84
C TYR A 195 -0.86 7.97 -19.31
N TRP A 196 -1.43 6.88 -18.80
CA TRP A 196 -1.66 6.74 -17.36
C TRP A 196 -0.38 6.44 -16.59
N TYR A 197 0.52 5.62 -17.15
CA TYR A 197 1.85 5.41 -16.58
C TYR A 197 2.66 6.71 -16.52
N GLU A 198 2.66 7.49 -17.60
CA GLU A 198 3.35 8.79 -17.66
C GLU A 198 2.78 9.75 -16.61
N LYS A 199 1.46 9.84 -16.50
CA LYS A 199 0.80 10.69 -15.51
C LYS A 199 1.13 10.29 -14.07
N ALA A 200 1.16 8.99 -13.76
CA ALA A 200 1.52 8.49 -12.43
C ALA A 200 3.00 8.72 -12.11
N ALA A 201 3.89 8.46 -13.07
CA ALA A 201 5.33 8.67 -12.94
C ALA A 201 5.68 10.15 -12.70
N ASN A 202 5.06 11.07 -13.46
CA ASN A 202 5.23 12.52 -13.29
C ASN A 202 4.74 13.02 -11.92
N ASN A 203 3.85 12.28 -11.27
CA ASN A 203 3.40 12.53 -9.89
C ASN A 203 4.24 11.79 -8.83
N GLY A 204 5.39 11.24 -9.21
CA GLY A 204 6.37 10.64 -8.29
C GLY A 204 6.11 9.18 -7.91
N ASN A 205 5.26 8.46 -8.64
CA ASN A 205 5.04 7.03 -8.40
C ASN A 205 6.18 6.21 -9.02
N ILE A 206 7.00 5.57 -8.17
CA ILE A 206 8.19 4.84 -8.61
C ILE A 206 7.87 3.56 -9.38
N ALA A 207 6.76 2.87 -9.03
CA ALA A 207 6.34 1.70 -9.78
C ALA A 207 5.90 2.10 -11.20
N ALA A 208 5.17 3.20 -11.34
CA ALA A 208 4.78 3.73 -12.65
C ALA A 208 5.96 4.18 -13.50
N MET A 209 7.04 4.71 -12.91
CA MET A 209 8.27 5.00 -13.65
C MET A 209 8.86 3.73 -14.30
N GLN A 210 8.82 2.59 -13.60
CA GLN A 210 9.28 1.31 -14.15
C GLN A 210 8.40 0.87 -15.33
N HIS A 211 7.07 0.95 -15.20
CA HIS A 211 6.16 0.64 -16.31
C HIS A 211 6.33 1.60 -17.50
N LEU A 212 6.54 2.88 -17.25
CA LEU A 212 6.84 3.86 -18.30
C LEU A 212 8.18 3.56 -19.00
N GLY A 213 9.19 3.13 -18.24
CA GLY A 213 10.46 2.67 -18.79
C GLY A 213 10.27 1.47 -19.73
N ASN A 214 9.43 0.50 -19.34
CA ASN A 214 9.06 -0.61 -20.22
C ASN A 214 8.35 -0.13 -21.49
N CYS A 215 7.47 0.87 -21.41
CA CYS A 215 6.84 1.43 -22.61
C CYS A 215 7.87 1.99 -23.60
N TYR A 216 8.88 2.71 -23.13
CA TYR A 216 9.97 3.21 -23.99
C TYR A 216 10.91 2.11 -24.47
N MET A 217 11.14 1.05 -23.68
CA MET A 217 11.95 -0.09 -24.08
C MET A 217 11.29 -0.89 -25.22
N ASP A 218 9.99 -1.15 -25.09
CA ASP A 218 9.25 -2.04 -25.98
C ASP A 218 8.47 -1.31 -27.08
N GLY A 219 8.34 0.02 -26.98
CA GLY A 219 7.56 0.83 -27.92
C GLY A 219 6.05 0.71 -27.71
N MET A 220 5.61 0.52 -26.46
CA MET A 220 4.19 0.38 -26.12
C MET A 220 3.53 1.75 -25.97
N GLY A 221 2.79 2.17 -27.01
CA GLY A 221 2.09 3.46 -27.02
C GLY A 221 2.99 4.68 -27.24
N VAL A 222 4.28 4.45 -27.50
CA VAL A 222 5.31 5.46 -27.73
C VAL A 222 6.41 4.89 -28.64
N GLU A 223 7.19 5.74 -29.30
CA GLU A 223 8.40 5.31 -30.00
C GLU A 223 9.46 4.79 -29.00
N LYS A 224 10.25 3.80 -29.42
CA LYS A 224 11.32 3.26 -28.60
C LYS A 224 12.38 4.31 -28.29
N ASP A 225 12.80 4.38 -27.03
CA ASP A 225 13.79 5.33 -26.54
C ASP A 225 14.55 4.71 -25.36
N TYR A 226 15.68 4.08 -25.65
CA TYR A 226 16.43 3.32 -24.65
C TYR A 226 17.10 4.21 -23.60
N ASP A 227 17.45 5.46 -23.94
CA ASP A 227 18.02 6.42 -23.00
C ASP A 227 16.95 6.83 -21.98
N LYS A 228 15.71 7.12 -22.42
CA LYS A 228 14.60 7.38 -21.50
C LYS A 228 14.22 6.17 -20.66
N ALA A 229 14.22 4.96 -21.25
CA ALA A 229 13.96 3.74 -20.49
C ALA A 229 14.98 3.58 -19.36
N PHE A 230 16.27 3.73 -19.67
CA PHE A 230 17.35 3.70 -18.68
C PHE A 230 17.16 4.75 -17.57
N ASP A 231 16.90 6.00 -17.93
CA ASP A 231 16.72 7.09 -16.95
C ASP A 231 15.53 6.84 -16.01
N LEU A 232 14.43 6.29 -16.54
CA LEU A 232 13.23 5.95 -15.76
C LEU A 232 13.48 4.76 -14.82
N PHE A 233 14.16 3.71 -15.31
CA PHE A 233 14.57 2.60 -14.47
C PHE A 233 15.52 3.05 -13.36
N ASN A 234 16.48 3.93 -13.66
CA ASN A 234 17.40 4.47 -12.66
C ASN A 234 16.65 5.25 -11.56
N GLN A 235 15.77 6.17 -11.93
CA GLN A 235 14.98 6.94 -10.95
C GLN A 235 14.09 6.04 -10.07
N SER A 236 13.45 5.04 -10.66
CA SER A 236 12.62 4.08 -9.92
C SER A 236 13.46 3.18 -8.99
N ALA A 237 14.65 2.76 -9.44
CA ALA A 237 15.59 1.96 -8.67
C ALA A 237 16.19 2.74 -7.48
N GLU A 238 16.48 4.03 -7.66
CA GLU A 238 16.85 4.96 -6.56
C GLU A 238 15.72 5.10 -5.54
N GLY A 239 14.47 5.07 -6.01
CA GLY A 239 13.26 5.01 -5.19
C GLY A 239 13.06 3.69 -4.43
N GLY A 240 13.84 2.65 -4.77
CA GLY A 240 13.84 1.36 -4.10
C GLY A 240 12.89 0.31 -4.68
N TYR A 241 12.32 0.54 -5.87
CA TYR A 241 11.40 -0.43 -6.48
C TYR A 241 12.17 -1.63 -7.06
N SER A 242 11.92 -2.84 -6.56
CA SER A 242 12.76 -4.01 -6.87
C SER A 242 12.79 -4.35 -8.36
N LYS A 243 11.64 -4.36 -9.05
CA LYS A 243 11.57 -4.60 -10.51
C LYS A 243 12.37 -3.59 -11.32
N ALA A 244 12.43 -2.33 -10.88
CA ALA A 244 13.26 -1.33 -11.54
C ALA A 244 14.74 -1.52 -11.26
N ILE A 245 15.12 -1.94 -10.05
CA ILE A 245 16.51 -2.33 -9.75
C ILE A 245 16.93 -3.49 -10.67
N THR A 246 16.06 -4.48 -10.89
CA THR A 246 16.30 -5.56 -11.86
C THR A 246 16.42 -5.02 -13.29
N SER A 247 15.51 -4.15 -13.72
CA SER A 247 15.51 -3.57 -15.06
C SER A 247 16.77 -2.73 -15.32
N LEU A 248 17.21 -1.95 -14.33
CA LEU A 248 18.47 -1.21 -14.39
C LEU A 248 19.68 -2.15 -14.46
N GLY A 249 19.65 -3.26 -13.71
CA GLY A 249 20.68 -4.31 -13.81
C GLY A 249 20.77 -4.88 -15.22
N TYR A 250 19.61 -5.16 -15.83
CA TYR A 250 19.52 -5.62 -17.23
C TYR A 250 20.01 -4.59 -18.24
N CYS A 251 19.75 -3.30 -18.01
CA CYS A 251 20.32 -2.26 -18.87
C CYS A 251 21.85 -2.25 -18.84
N TYR A 252 22.48 -2.46 -17.67
CA TYR A 252 23.94 -2.56 -17.58
C TYR A 252 24.49 -3.87 -18.15
N ASP A 253 23.74 -4.97 -18.06
CA ASP A 253 24.14 -6.27 -18.62
C ASP A 253 24.19 -6.21 -20.15
N GLU A 254 23.16 -5.61 -20.76
CA GLU A 254 22.98 -5.58 -22.22
C GLU A 254 23.45 -4.26 -22.89
N GLY A 255 23.86 -3.25 -22.10
CA GLY A 255 24.22 -1.93 -22.62
C GLY A 255 23.03 -1.15 -23.21
N ILE A 256 21.86 -1.24 -22.59
CA ILE A 256 20.64 -0.54 -23.02
C ILE A 256 20.60 0.85 -22.40
N GLY A 257 20.71 1.90 -23.22
CA GLY A 257 20.78 3.30 -22.76
C GLY A 257 22.04 3.62 -21.96
N THR A 258 23.02 2.70 -21.95
CA THR A 258 24.28 2.81 -21.22
C THR A 258 25.34 1.92 -21.85
N ILE A 259 26.54 1.86 -21.28
CA ILE A 259 27.57 0.89 -21.69
C ILE A 259 27.49 -0.37 -20.82
N ILE A 260 27.89 -1.51 -21.39
CA ILE A 260 27.93 -2.78 -20.66
C ILE A 260 28.82 -2.66 -19.41
N ASP A 261 28.29 -3.04 -18.26
CA ASP A 261 28.96 -3.06 -16.95
C ASP A 261 28.41 -4.23 -16.11
N ASN A 262 28.95 -5.43 -16.34
CA ASN A 262 28.54 -6.65 -15.66
C ASN A 262 28.72 -6.59 -14.13
N GLN A 263 29.68 -5.79 -13.64
CA GLN A 263 29.89 -5.60 -12.21
C GLN A 263 28.71 -4.85 -11.58
N ARG A 264 28.23 -3.78 -12.23
CA ARG A 264 27.03 -3.07 -11.78
C ARG A 264 25.77 -3.91 -11.96
N ALA A 265 25.64 -4.61 -13.09
CA ALA A 265 24.51 -5.51 -13.34
C ALA A 265 24.38 -6.54 -12.21
N PHE A 266 25.47 -7.25 -11.90
CA PHE A 266 25.52 -8.21 -10.81
C PHE A 266 25.15 -7.60 -9.45
N ALA A 267 25.70 -6.42 -9.11
CA ALA A 267 25.38 -5.76 -7.85
C ALA A 267 23.90 -5.38 -7.74
N LEU A 268 23.29 -4.93 -8.84
CA LEU A 268 21.87 -4.59 -8.91
C LEU A 268 20.98 -5.83 -8.83
N TYR A 269 21.30 -6.90 -9.58
CA TYR A 269 20.61 -8.19 -9.44
C TYR A 269 20.71 -8.72 -8.03
N GLN A 270 21.89 -8.65 -7.40
CA GLN A 270 22.08 -9.07 -6.00
C GLN A 270 21.21 -8.27 -5.04
N LYS A 271 21.13 -6.94 -5.21
CA LYS A 271 20.28 -6.06 -4.41
C LYS A 271 18.80 -6.42 -4.59
N SER A 272 18.32 -6.54 -5.82
CA SER A 272 16.91 -6.83 -6.12
C SER A 272 16.48 -8.23 -5.69
N ALA A 273 17.32 -9.24 -5.89
CA ALA A 273 17.06 -10.60 -5.45
C ALA A 273 16.94 -10.73 -3.92
N ASN A 274 17.73 -9.94 -3.18
CA ASN A 274 17.64 -9.85 -1.72
C ASN A 274 16.35 -9.17 -1.24
N LEU A 275 15.77 -8.29 -2.06
CA LEU A 275 14.42 -7.74 -1.86
C LEU A 275 13.31 -8.73 -2.26
N GLY A 276 13.67 -9.90 -2.81
CA GLY A 276 12.73 -10.96 -3.15
C GLY A 276 12.31 -10.99 -4.62
N GLU A 277 12.81 -10.11 -5.48
CA GLU A 277 12.35 -10.04 -6.87
C GLU A 277 12.79 -11.28 -7.67
N MET A 278 11.81 -12.00 -8.22
CA MET A 278 12.02 -13.33 -8.80
C MET A 278 12.86 -13.32 -10.08
N VAL A 279 12.75 -12.27 -10.92
CA VAL A 279 13.54 -12.17 -12.15
C VAL A 279 15.00 -11.89 -11.82
N ALA A 280 15.30 -11.04 -10.84
CA ALA A 280 16.66 -10.83 -10.35
C ALA A 280 17.25 -12.09 -9.71
N GLN A 281 16.45 -12.85 -8.96
CA GLN A 281 16.89 -14.15 -8.44
C GLN A 281 17.25 -15.10 -9.58
N TYR A 282 16.43 -15.17 -10.63
CA TYR A 282 16.76 -15.95 -11.82
C TYR A 282 18.04 -15.45 -12.51
N ASN A 283 18.17 -14.14 -12.72
CA ASN A 283 19.34 -13.54 -13.37
C ASN A 283 20.63 -13.83 -12.57
N LEU A 284 20.60 -13.74 -11.24
CA LEU A 284 21.73 -14.17 -10.40
C LEU A 284 22.04 -15.66 -10.57
N GLY A 285 21.00 -16.50 -10.61
CA GLY A 285 21.18 -17.93 -10.87
C GLY A 285 21.96 -18.15 -12.16
N THR A 286 21.57 -17.43 -13.22
CA THR A 286 22.22 -17.46 -14.54
C THR A 286 23.64 -16.93 -14.50
N THR A 287 23.90 -15.82 -13.81
CA THR A 287 25.26 -15.29 -13.65
C THR A 287 26.17 -16.30 -12.94
N TYR A 288 25.70 -16.97 -11.88
CA TYR A 288 26.49 -17.98 -11.20
C TYR A 288 26.64 -19.28 -12.00
N GLU A 289 25.67 -19.63 -12.84
CA GLU A 289 25.72 -20.86 -13.62
C GLU A 289 26.75 -20.79 -14.75
N TYR A 290 26.73 -19.70 -15.51
CA TYR A 290 27.60 -19.54 -16.67
C TYR A 290 28.92 -18.86 -16.33
N GLY A 291 28.92 -18.03 -15.27
CA GLY A 291 30.03 -17.16 -14.94
C GLY A 291 30.36 -16.15 -16.04
N ASP A 292 31.23 -15.22 -15.72
CA ASP A 292 31.85 -14.29 -16.64
C ASP A 292 33.20 -13.79 -16.07
N ASP A 293 33.75 -12.72 -16.65
CA ASP A 293 35.01 -12.13 -16.17
C ASP A 293 34.90 -11.50 -14.76
N VAL A 294 33.68 -11.31 -14.23
CA VAL A 294 33.40 -10.73 -12.91
C VAL A 294 33.08 -11.83 -11.88
N ILE A 295 32.31 -12.84 -12.26
CA ILE A 295 31.78 -13.89 -11.39
C ILE A 295 32.21 -15.26 -11.89
N THR A 296 32.89 -16.03 -11.05
CA THR A 296 33.21 -17.42 -11.38
C THR A 296 31.98 -18.31 -11.26
N ILE A 297 31.92 -19.37 -12.08
CA ILE A 297 30.88 -20.39 -12.00
C ILE A 297 30.76 -20.97 -10.58
N ASP A 298 29.55 -21.02 -10.06
CA ASP A 298 29.17 -21.56 -8.75
C ASP A 298 27.76 -22.20 -8.85
N ILE A 299 27.72 -23.48 -9.20
CA ILE A 299 26.47 -24.21 -9.45
C ILE A 299 25.59 -24.30 -8.20
N ASP A 300 26.19 -24.39 -7.00
CA ASP A 300 25.44 -24.44 -5.75
C ASP A 300 24.70 -23.11 -5.52
N LYS A 301 25.36 -21.97 -5.77
CA LYS A 301 24.69 -20.66 -5.73
C LYS A 301 23.66 -20.49 -6.84
N ALA A 302 23.94 -21.01 -8.04
CA ALA A 302 22.97 -20.98 -9.14
C ALA A 302 21.67 -21.68 -8.74
N ILE A 303 21.76 -22.93 -8.25
CA ILE A 303 20.63 -23.71 -7.76
C ILE A 303 19.90 -22.99 -6.63
N TYR A 304 20.63 -22.43 -5.66
CA TYR A 304 20.02 -21.68 -4.56
C TYR A 304 19.13 -20.53 -5.04
N TRP A 305 19.60 -19.75 -6.01
CA TRP A 305 18.85 -18.62 -6.54
C TRP A 305 17.71 -19.04 -7.47
N TYR A 306 17.91 -20.07 -8.30
CA TYR A 306 16.83 -20.66 -9.10
C TYR A 306 15.72 -21.23 -8.22
N GLU A 307 16.04 -21.92 -7.12
CA GLU A 307 15.02 -22.40 -6.19
C GLU A 307 14.17 -21.27 -5.61
N LYS A 308 14.79 -20.15 -5.22
CA LYS A 308 14.06 -18.99 -4.70
C LYS A 308 13.11 -18.40 -5.74
N SER A 309 13.58 -18.25 -6.97
CA SER A 309 12.78 -17.72 -8.08
C SER A 309 11.65 -18.69 -8.46
N ALA A 310 11.95 -19.98 -8.58
CA ALA A 310 11.00 -21.05 -8.91
C ALA A 310 9.89 -21.22 -7.87
N LYS A 311 10.20 -21.06 -6.57
CA LYS A 311 9.21 -21.07 -5.47
C LYS A 311 8.17 -19.95 -5.60
N GLN A 312 8.51 -18.87 -6.30
CA GLN A 312 7.60 -17.76 -6.61
C GLN A 312 6.82 -17.98 -7.92
N GLY A 313 7.06 -19.08 -8.62
CA GLY A 313 6.37 -19.43 -9.86
C GLY A 313 7.06 -18.97 -11.14
N TYR A 314 8.31 -18.49 -11.08
CA TYR A 314 9.03 -18.08 -12.29
C TYR A 314 9.41 -19.30 -13.13
N GLN A 315 8.80 -19.42 -14.31
CA GLN A 315 8.85 -20.64 -15.13
C GLN A 315 10.26 -20.95 -15.64
N ASP A 316 11.03 -19.95 -16.06
CA ASP A 316 12.39 -20.18 -16.58
C ASP A 316 13.32 -20.69 -15.47
N ALA A 317 13.14 -20.23 -14.23
CA ALA A 317 13.87 -20.78 -13.08
C ALA A 317 13.47 -22.23 -12.77
N GLN A 318 12.19 -22.58 -12.88
CA GLN A 318 11.72 -23.97 -12.69
C GLN A 318 12.36 -24.90 -13.73
N ILE A 319 12.30 -24.52 -15.01
CA ILE A 319 12.91 -25.28 -16.10
C ILE A 319 14.42 -25.41 -15.88
N ARG A 320 15.10 -24.33 -15.50
CA ARG A 320 16.55 -24.37 -15.31
C ARG A 320 16.97 -25.23 -14.14
N LEU A 321 16.20 -25.19 -13.04
CA LEU A 321 16.42 -26.04 -11.88
C LEU A 321 16.29 -27.52 -12.23
N GLU A 322 15.26 -27.91 -13.00
CA GLU A 322 15.07 -29.29 -13.47
C GLU A 322 16.25 -29.75 -14.35
N LEU A 323 16.73 -28.89 -15.24
CA LEU A 323 17.88 -29.18 -16.10
C LEU A 323 19.17 -29.37 -15.29
N LEU A 324 19.43 -28.53 -14.29
CA LEU A 324 20.61 -28.68 -13.44
C LEU A 324 20.55 -29.94 -12.58
N GLN A 325 19.40 -30.23 -11.99
CA GLN A 325 19.23 -31.41 -11.13
C GLN A 325 19.27 -32.74 -11.90
N SER A 326 18.90 -32.74 -13.18
CA SER A 326 18.98 -33.93 -14.02
C SER A 326 20.40 -34.25 -14.53
N ASN A 327 21.35 -33.32 -14.38
CA ASN A 327 22.74 -33.45 -14.83
C ASN A 327 23.74 -33.62 -13.67
N LEU A 328 23.27 -33.68 -12.42
CA LEU A 328 24.03 -33.99 -11.20
C LEU A 328 23.87 -35.48 -10.83
#